data_AF-A0A379TLE5-F1
#
_entry.id   AF-A0A379TLE5-F1
#
_cell.length_a   1.000
_cell.length_b   1.000
_cell.length_c   1.000
_cell.angle_alpha   90.00
_cell.angle_beta   90.00
_cell.angle_gamma   90.00
#
_symmetry.space_group_name_H-M   'P 1'
#
loop_
_entity.id
_entity.type
_entity.pdbx_description
1 polymer ?
#
loop_
_entity_poly.entity_id
_entity_poly.type
_entity_poly.pdbx_seq_one_letter_code
_entity_poly.pdbx_strand_id
1 'polypeptide(L)' 'MYGVLNMLRSLIMQYQPTHAAVVFDAKGKTFRDELFEHYKSHRPPMPDDLRAQIEPLHAMVKAMGATPAGSLWRRSG' A
#
# COMPACT_ATOMS: atom_id res chain seq x y z
N MET A 1 -1.02 11.55 8.19
CA MET A 1 -1.52 10.22 8.58
C MET A 1 -3.05 10.08 8.61
N TYR A 2 -3.81 10.94 9.31
CA TYR A 2 -5.27 10.76 9.49
C TYR A 2 -6.14 10.80 8.21
N GLY A 3 -5.70 11.48 7.15
CA GLY A 3 -6.48 11.61 5.91
C GLY A 3 -6.74 10.27 5.20
N VAL A 4 -5.72 9.42 5.09
CA VAL A 4 -5.85 8.10 4.44
C VAL A 4 -6.76 7.17 5.25
N LEU A 5 -6.65 7.21 6.57
CA LEU A 5 -7.52 6.44 7.47
C LEU A 5 -8.98 6.85 7.32
N ASN A 6 -9.25 8.15 7.37
CA ASN A 6 -10.61 8.66 7.27
C ASN A 6 -11.22 8.32 5.92
N MET A 7 -10.44 8.38 4.84
CA MET A 7 -10.87 7.91 3.51
C MET A 7 -11.23 6.43 3.52
N LEU A 8 -10.33 5.56 4.01
CA LEU A 8 -10.59 4.11 4.07
C LEU A 8 -11.83 3.79 4.91
N ARG A 9 -11.98 4.45 6.06
CA ARG A 9 -13.15 4.31 6.92
C ARG A 9 -14.44 4.74 6.21
N SER A 10 -14.43 5.88 5.53
CA SER A 10 -15.58 6.36 4.76
C SER A 10 -15.98 5.38 3.67
N LEU A 11 -15.02 4.80 2.93
CA LEU A 11 -15.29 3.80 1.90
C LEU A 11 -15.92 2.52 2.46
N ILE A 12 -15.41 2.01 3.58
CA ILE A 12 -15.99 0.82 4.23
C ILE A 12 -17.42 1.10 4.71
N MET A 13 -17.65 2.27 5.31
CA MET A 13 -18.98 2.64 5.79
C MET A 13 -19.98 2.85 4.65
N GLN A 14 -19.53 3.44 3.54
CA GLN A 14 -20.40 3.76 2.40
C GLN A 14 -20.77 2.52 1.60
N TYR A 15 -19.83 1.61 1.35
CA TYR A 15 -20.03 0.49 0.44
C TYR A 15 -20.31 -0.84 1.14
N GLN A 16 -20.11 -0.92 2.47
CA GLN A 16 -20.28 -2.13 3.28
C GLN A 16 -19.78 -3.42 2.59
N PRO A 17 -18.52 -3.43 2.10
CA PRO A 17 -18.03 -4.54 1.31
C PRO A 17 -17.89 -5.80 2.17
N THR A 18 -18.16 -6.96 1.58
CA THR A 18 -17.89 -8.25 2.24
C THR A 18 -16.40 -8.58 2.30
N HIS A 19 -15.62 -8.02 1.36
CA HIS A 19 -14.17 -8.22 1.24
C HIS A 19 -13.48 -6.92 0.83
N ALA A 20 -12.33 -6.62 1.43
CA ALA A 20 -11.50 -5.48 1.07
C ALA A 20 -10.02 -5.86 1.09
N ALA A 21 -9.25 -5.33 0.14
CA ALA A 21 -7.80 -5.49 0.07
C ALA A 21 -7.14 -4.13 -0.17
N VAL A 22 -6.00 -3.91 0.49
CA VAL A 22 -5.15 -2.74 0.26
C VAL A 22 -3.84 -3.22 -0.32
N VAL A 23 -3.52 -2.70 -1.52
CA VAL A 23 -2.30 -3.05 -2.25
C VAL A 23 -1.34 -1.88 -2.15
N PHE A 24 -0.12 -2.17 -1.67
CA PHE A 24 0.97 -1.22 -1.63
C PHE A 24 1.92 -1.51 -2.80
N ASP A 25 2.40 -0.45 -3.46
CA ASP A 25 3.41 -0.59 -4.51
C ASP A 25 4.69 -1.21 -3.92
N ALA A 26 5.15 -2.30 -4.54
CA ALA A 26 6.41 -2.92 -4.19
C ALA A 26 7.59 -2.03 -4.63
N LYS A 27 8.65 -1.99 -3.81
CA LYS A 27 9.93 -1.41 -4.23
C LYS A 27 10.60 -2.37 -5.21
N GLY A 28 11.02 -1.88 -6.38
CA GLY A 28 11.87 -2.65 -7.30
C GLY A 28 11.58 -2.37 -8.76
N LYS A 29 12.43 -2.94 -9.62
CA LYS A 29 12.19 -2.97 -11.07
C LYS A 29 11.02 -3.91 -11.35
N THR A 30 10.02 -3.38 -12.01
CA THR A 30 8.93 -4.11 -12.64
C THR A 30 9.36 -4.53 -14.04
N PHE A 31 8.72 -5.53 -14.61
CA PHE A 31 8.90 -5.94 -16.01
C PHE A 31 8.82 -4.75 -17.01
N ARG A 32 8.08 -3.69 -16.66
CA ARG A 32 7.96 -2.47 -17.46
C ARG A 32 9.23 -1.60 -17.45
N ASP A 33 10.07 -1.73 -16.44
CA ASP A 33 11.37 -1.04 -16.36
C ASP A 33 12.42 -1.73 -17.25
N GLU A 34 12.22 -3.01 -17.61
CA GLU A 34 13.10 -3.75 -18.53
C GLU A 34 12.75 -3.48 -20.01
N LEU A 35 11.47 -3.24 -20.31
CA LEU A 35 11.00 -2.93 -21.67
C LEU A 35 11.22 -1.47 -22.08
N PHE A 36 11.38 -0.54 -21.12
CA PHE A 36 11.57 0.87 -21.41
C PHE A 36 12.44 1.54 -20.34
N GLU A 37 13.69 1.84 -20.68
CA GLU A 37 14.71 2.34 -19.77
C GLU A 37 14.40 3.73 -19.17
N HIS A 38 13.57 4.52 -19.86
CA HIS A 38 13.08 5.82 -19.39
C HIS A 38 11.77 5.72 -18.59
N TYR A 39 11.25 4.53 -18.32
CA TYR A 39 10.04 4.39 -17.53
C TYR A 39 10.34 4.81 -16.08
N LYS A 40 9.60 5.82 -15.58
CA LYS A 40 9.73 6.38 -14.21
C LYS A 40 11.11 6.96 -13.84
N SER A 41 12.02 7.16 -14.78
CA SER A 41 13.41 7.62 -14.53
C SER A 41 13.50 8.99 -13.82
N HIS A 42 12.50 9.85 -13.98
CA HIS A 42 12.43 11.18 -13.35
C HIS A 42 11.61 11.23 -12.07
N ARG A 43 11.11 10.07 -11.56
CA ARG A 43 10.28 10.07 -10.36
C ARG A 43 11.18 10.32 -9.14
N PRO A 44 10.97 11.40 -8.37
CA PRO A 44 11.72 11.61 -7.14
C PRO A 44 11.47 10.43 -6.19
N PRO A 45 12.46 10.05 -5.37
CA PRO A 45 12.26 9.04 -4.35
C PRO A 45 11.13 9.47 -3.42
N MET A 46 10.39 8.48 -2.91
CA MET A 46 9.37 8.75 -1.90
C MET A 46 10.01 9.48 -0.70
N PRO A 47 9.47 10.65 -0.31
CA PRO A 47 9.89 11.39 0.89
C PRO A 47 9.88 10.51 2.15
N ASP A 48 10.84 10.72 3.04
CA ASP A 48 11.04 9.85 4.21
C ASP A 48 9.95 9.98 5.28
N ASP A 49 9.33 11.16 5.39
CA ASP A 49 8.15 11.42 6.20
C ASP A 49 6.92 10.63 5.74
N LEU A 50 6.76 10.43 4.42
CA LEU A 50 5.73 9.57 3.85
C LEU A 50 6.08 8.09 4.02
N ARG A 51 7.36 7.74 3.87
CA ARG A 51 7.85 6.38 4.10
C ARG A 51 7.59 5.92 5.54
N ALA A 52 7.84 6.79 6.51
CA ALA A 52 7.59 6.52 7.93
C ALA A 52 6.10 6.29 8.25
N GLN A 53 5.19 6.79 7.41
CA GLN A 53 3.74 6.60 7.57
C GLN A 53 3.22 5.28 7.01
N ILE A 54 4.01 4.54 6.22
CA ILE A 54 3.59 3.26 5.61
C ILE A 54 3.39 2.16 6.67
N GLU A 55 4.34 2.00 7.60
CA GLU A 55 4.26 0.97 8.64
C GLU A 55 3.03 1.15 9.55
N PRO A 56 2.74 2.35 10.09
CA PRO A 56 1.50 2.62 10.80
C PRO A 56 0.25 2.30 9.96
N LEU A 57 0.28 2.63 8.65
CA LEU A 57 -0.84 2.36 7.76
C LEU A 57 -1.08 0.85 7.56
N HIS A 58 -0.02 0.05 7.43
CA HIS A 58 -0.12 -1.42 7.41
C HIS A 58 -0.77 -1.97 8.68
N ALA A 59 -0.34 -1.49 9.85
CA ALA A 59 -0.88 -1.90 11.13
C ALA A 59 -2.37 -1.55 11.26
N MET A 60 -2.77 -0.36 10.81
CA MET A 60 -4.15 0.10 10.83
C MET A 60 -5.05 -0.68 9.88
N VAL A 61 -4.61 -0.92 8.64
CA VAL A 61 -5.35 -1.75 7.67
C VAL A 61 -5.59 -3.15 8.22
N LYS A 62 -4.58 -3.74 8.86
CA LYS A 62 -4.69 -5.05 9.53
C LYS A 62 -5.70 -5.00 10.69
N ALA A 63 -5.68 -3.94 11.50
CA ALA A 63 -6.61 -3.75 12.62
C ALA A 63 -8.07 -3.56 12.14
N MET A 64 -8.28 -3.02 10.94
CA MET A 64 -9.60 -2.87 10.32
C MET A 64 -10.16 -4.18 9.74
N GLY A 65 -9.47 -5.31 9.89
CA GLY A 65 -9.91 -6.63 9.40
C GLY A 65 -9.64 -6.87 7.91
N ALA A 66 -9.05 -5.92 7.20
CA ALA A 66 -8.57 -6.11 5.83
C ALA A 66 -7.20 -6.79 5.88
N THR A 67 -7.07 -7.96 5.25
CA THR A 67 -5.78 -8.67 5.19
C THR A 67 -4.81 -7.88 4.29
N PRO A 68 -3.68 -7.36 4.79
CA PRO A 68 -2.69 -6.72 3.94
C PRO A 68 -2.07 -7.81 3.05
N ALA A 69 -2.18 -7.68 1.73
CA ALA A 69 -1.68 -8.66 0.77
C ALA A 69 -0.17 -8.95 0.93
N GLY A 70 0.61 -8.03 1.52
CA GLY A 70 2.03 -8.23 1.84
C GLY A 70 2.31 -9.11 3.07
N SER A 71 1.31 -9.40 3.92
CA SER A 71 1.49 -10.22 5.14
C SER A 71 1.44 -11.74 4.90
N LEU A 72 1.02 -12.17 3.70
CA LEU A 72 1.01 -13.58 3.29
C LEU A 72 2.40 -14.08 2.85
N TRP A 73 3.32 -13.17 2.51
CA TRP A 73 4.67 -13.51 2.03
C TRP A 73 5.68 -13.78 3.15
N ARG A 74 5.41 -13.37 4.39
CA ARG A 74 6.34 -13.50 5.53
C ARG A 74 6.16 -14.80 6.35
N ARG A 75 5.32 -15.73 5.88
CA ARG A 75 5.08 -17.03 6.53
C ARG A 75 5.63 -18.24 5.77
N SER A 76 6.37 -18.01 4.68
CA SER A 76 6.93 -19.06 3.83
C SER A 76 8.45 -18.91 3.63
N GLY A 77 9.17 -18.64 4.72
CA GLY A 77 10.63 -18.58 4.77
C GLY A 77 11.13 -18.81 6.18
#